data_AF-A0A1I5ZD58-F1
#
_entry.id   AF-A0A1I5ZD58-F1
#
_cell.length_a   1.000
_cell.length_b   1.000
_cell.length_c   1.000
_cell.angle_alpha   90.00
_cell.angle_beta   90.00
_cell.angle_gamma   90.00
#
_symmetry.space_group_name_H-M   'P 1'
#
loop_
_entity.id
_entity.type
_entity.pdbx_description
1 polymer ?
#
loop_
_entity_poly.entity_id
_entity_poly.type
_entity_poly.pdbx_seq_one_letter_code
_entity_poly.pdbx_strand_id
1 'polypeptide(L)'
;MQTYLVGLQYHEPESYALWKNGVVEDYESSTGIFVKAKSEGEALAWGMEVANAVLRAANNDSGLSAGTFGYECWIEHNPEKSDWQHCLSFFQEVAVGELPNIEKMSAFAYSVWCKENGIEY
;
A
#
# COMPACT_ATOMS: atom_id res chain seq x y z
N MET A 1 2.10 14.12 18.02
CA MET A 1 1.90 13.13 16.93
C MET A 1 1.97 13.87 15.62
N GLN A 2 2.61 13.26 14.64
CA GLN A 2 2.72 13.74 13.27
C GLN A 2 2.05 12.72 12.36
N THR A 3 1.56 13.16 11.20
CA THR A 3 1.06 12.27 10.15
C THR A 3 2.19 12.02 9.17
N TYR A 4 2.46 10.75 8.88
CA TYR A 4 3.46 10.31 7.91
C TYR A 4 2.76 9.60 6.75
N LEU A 5 3.12 9.90 5.50
CA LEU A 5 2.74 9.07 4.37
C LEU A 5 3.69 7.89 4.30
N VAL A 6 3.17 6.69 4.52
CA VAL A 6 3.92 5.44 4.45
C VAL A 6 3.56 4.73 3.16
N GLY A 7 4.58 4.43 2.35
CA GLY A 7 4.43 3.57 1.19
C GLY A 7 4.57 2.10 1.57
N LEU A 8 3.72 1.27 0.98
CA LEU A 8 3.58 -0.15 1.28
C LEU A 8 3.88 -0.95 0.00
N GLN A 9 4.81 -1.91 0.05
CA GLN A 9 5.00 -2.89 -1.01
C GLN A 9 4.19 -4.16 -0.74
N TYR A 10 3.59 -4.71 -1.81
CA TYR A 10 2.86 -5.98 -1.81
C TYR A 10 2.83 -6.54 -3.24
N HIS A 11 2.05 -7.59 -3.49
CA HIS A 11 1.73 -8.04 -4.84
C HIS A 11 0.28 -8.53 -4.93
N GLU A 12 -0.25 -8.45 -6.15
CA GLU A 12 -1.49 -9.12 -6.54
C GLU A 12 -1.20 -10.54 -7.05
N PRO A 13 -2.11 -11.51 -6.84
CA PRO A 13 -1.88 -12.91 -7.20
C PRO A 13 -1.66 -13.13 -8.70
N GLU A 14 -2.34 -12.37 -9.56
CA GLU A 14 -2.20 -12.45 -11.01
C GLU A 14 -0.82 -12.00 -11.47
N SER A 15 -0.35 -10.84 -11.00
CA SER A 15 0.99 -10.31 -11.31
C SER A 15 2.08 -11.28 -10.86
N TYR A 16 1.94 -11.83 -9.64
CA TYR A 16 2.89 -12.81 -9.13
C TYR A 16 2.90 -14.10 -9.94
N ALA A 17 1.74 -14.56 -10.41
CA ALA A 17 1.64 -15.73 -11.28
C ALA A 17 2.32 -15.50 -12.64
N LEU A 18 2.15 -14.31 -13.24
CA LEU A 18 2.81 -13.96 -14.50
C LEU A 18 4.34 -13.93 -14.35
N TRP A 19 4.84 -13.34 -13.25
CA TRP A 19 6.27 -13.30 -12.96
C TRP A 19 6.86 -14.70 -12.73
N LYS A 20 6.19 -15.55 -11.94
CA LYS A 20 6.62 -16.95 -11.75
C LYS A 20 6.71 -17.74 -13.06
N ASN A 21 5.91 -17.36 -14.06
CA ASN A 21 5.92 -17.98 -15.39
C ASN A 21 6.91 -17.30 -16.36
N GLY A 22 7.66 -16.29 -15.92
CA GLY A 22 8.61 -15.54 -16.74
C GLY A 22 7.96 -14.66 -17.81
N VAL A 23 6.68 -14.29 -17.64
CA VAL A 23 5.95 -13.44 -18.59
C VAL A 23 6.25 -11.96 -18.38
N VAL A 24 6.50 -11.57 -17.13
CA VAL A 24 6.85 -10.20 -16.74
C VAL A 24 8.10 -10.21 -15.87
N GLU A 25 8.86 -9.12 -15.89
CA GLU A 25 10.12 -8.97 -15.13
C GLU A 25 9.90 -8.52 -13.68
N ASP A 26 8.76 -7.88 -13.40
CA ASP A 26 8.37 -7.27 -12.12
C ASP A 26 6.89 -7.63 -11.83
N TYR A 27 6.55 -7.85 -10.57
CA TYR A 27 5.20 -8.15 -10.10
C TYR A 27 4.78 -7.36 -8.87
N GLU A 28 5.70 -6.55 -8.34
CA GLU A 28 5.51 -5.76 -7.15
C GLU A 28 4.48 -4.65 -7.41
N SER A 29 3.65 -4.43 -6.42
CA SER A 29 2.65 -3.37 -6.38
C SER A 29 2.90 -2.50 -5.17
N SER A 30 2.43 -1.26 -5.23
CA SER A 30 2.53 -0.33 -4.12
C SER A 30 1.24 0.42 -3.86
N THR A 31 1.05 0.81 -2.61
CA THR A 31 -0.04 1.68 -2.17
C THR A 31 0.42 2.53 -0.98
N GLY A 32 -0.34 3.57 -0.65
CA GLY A 32 -0.01 4.52 0.41
C GLY A 32 -1.03 4.50 1.56
N ILE A 33 -0.56 4.86 2.75
CA ILE A 33 -1.40 5.13 3.91
C ILE A 33 -0.82 6.28 4.74
N PHE A 34 -1.69 7.16 5.24
CA PHE A 34 -1.30 8.16 6.22
C PHE A 34 -1.38 7.58 7.63
N VAL A 35 -0.28 7.63 8.38
CA VAL A 35 -0.19 7.09 9.74
C VAL A 35 0.12 8.21 10.74
N LYS A 36 -0.76 8.37 11.73
CA LYS A 36 -0.50 9.23 12.90
C LYS A 36 0.39 8.50 13.90
N ALA A 37 1.64 8.95 14.02
CA ALA A 37 2.64 8.34 14.88
C ALA A 37 3.46 9.39 15.67
N LYS A 38 4.25 8.93 16.64
CA LYS A 38 5.20 9.73 17.42
C LYS A 38 6.54 9.89 16.71
N SER A 39 6.90 8.94 15.83
CA SER A 39 8.13 8.95 15.05
C SER A 39 7.96 8.23 13.71
N GLU A 40 8.89 8.46 12.78
CA GLU A 40 8.96 7.72 11.51
C GLU A 40 9.12 6.22 11.72
N GLY A 41 9.96 5.80 12.69
CA GLY A 41 10.14 4.39 13.00
C GLY A 41 8.86 3.71 13.49
N GLU A 42 8.02 4.41 14.25
CA GLU A 42 6.72 3.90 14.68
C GLU A 42 5.72 3.84 13.50
N ALA A 43 5.75 4.84 12.62
CA ALA A 43 4.94 4.85 11.40
C ALA A 43 5.32 3.71 10.44
N LEU A 44 6.62 3.46 10.24
CA LEU A 44 7.14 2.37 9.42
C LEU A 44 6.78 0.99 9.99
N ALA A 45 6.94 0.81 11.30
CA ALA A 45 6.56 -0.43 11.97
C ALA A 45 5.07 -0.72 11.79
N TRP A 46 4.21 0.30 11.95
CA TRP A 46 2.78 0.14 11.70
C TRP A 46 2.45 -0.07 10.22
N GLY A 47 3.14 0.64 9.32
CA GLY A 47 3.02 0.46 7.88
C GLY A 47 3.27 -1.00 7.47
N MET A 48 4.27 -1.65 8.06
CA MET A 48 4.55 -3.06 7.80
C MET A 48 3.40 -3.98 8.22
N GLU A 49 2.74 -3.70 9.36
CA GLU A 49 1.54 -4.45 9.76
C GLU A 49 0.38 -4.27 8.77
N VAL A 50 0.20 -3.04 8.26
CA VAL A 50 -0.80 -2.75 7.23
C VAL A 50 -0.45 -3.42 5.90
N ALA A 51 0.82 -3.39 5.48
CA ALA A 51 1.29 -4.07 4.26
C ALA A 51 1.03 -5.57 4.33
N ASN A 52 1.29 -6.21 5.48
CA ASN A 52 0.91 -7.60 5.73
C ASN A 52 -0.60 -7.83 5.58
N ALA A 53 -1.43 -6.96 6.14
CA ALA A 53 -2.89 -7.06 6.02
C ALA A 53 -3.36 -6.92 4.57
N VAL A 54 -2.80 -5.97 3.82
CA VAL A 54 -3.09 -5.77 2.39
C VAL A 54 -2.68 -7.00 1.58
N LEU A 55 -1.45 -7.49 1.76
CA LEU A 55 -0.92 -8.66 1.05
C LEU A 55 -1.80 -9.91 1.27
N ARG A 56 -2.18 -10.17 2.52
CA ARG A 56 -3.02 -11.31 2.89
C ARG A 56 -4.42 -11.20 2.28
N ALA A 57 -4.99 -9.99 2.27
CA ALA A 57 -6.31 -9.76 1.69
C ALA A 57 -6.29 -9.93 0.16
N ALA A 58 -5.30 -9.33 -0.52
CA ALA A 58 -5.12 -9.43 -1.97
C ALA A 58 -5.00 -10.89 -2.44
N ASN A 59 -4.26 -11.72 -1.69
CA ASN A 59 -4.01 -13.11 -2.05
C ASN A 59 -4.99 -14.11 -1.41
N ASN A 60 -5.93 -13.63 -0.58
CA ASN A 60 -6.81 -14.47 0.24
C ASN A 60 -6.04 -15.57 1.01
N ASP A 61 -4.88 -15.20 1.56
CA ASP A 61 -3.97 -16.11 2.28
C ASP A 61 -3.45 -15.44 3.55
N SER A 62 -3.94 -15.89 4.70
CA SER A 62 -3.55 -15.37 6.02
C SER A 62 -2.12 -15.71 6.43
N GLY A 63 -1.48 -16.68 5.76
CA GLY A 63 -0.12 -17.13 6.05
C GLY A 63 0.97 -16.25 5.46
N LEU A 64 0.62 -15.33 4.55
CA LEU A 64 1.61 -14.46 3.90
C LEU A 64 2.17 -13.40 4.86
N SER A 65 3.42 -13.06 4.60
CA SER A 65 4.15 -11.99 5.26
C SER A 65 5.01 -11.26 4.24
N ALA A 66 4.91 -9.93 4.22
CA ALA A 66 5.71 -9.04 3.40
C ALA A 66 7.23 -9.34 3.54
N GLY A 67 7.68 -9.64 4.77
CA GLY A 67 9.08 -9.98 5.04
C GLY A 67 9.56 -11.26 4.35
N THR A 68 8.68 -12.21 4.02
CA THR A 68 9.05 -13.43 3.27
C THR A 68 9.43 -13.12 1.83
N PHE A 69 8.90 -12.03 1.27
CA PHE A 69 9.17 -11.58 -0.10
C PHE A 69 10.24 -10.49 -0.15
N GLY A 70 10.77 -10.06 0.99
CA GLY A 70 11.70 -8.92 1.07
C GLY A 70 11.03 -7.57 0.82
N TYR A 71 9.71 -7.48 1.01
CA TYR A 71 8.98 -6.21 0.85
C TYR A 71 9.25 -5.26 2.00
N GLU A 72 9.32 -3.99 1.65
CA GLU A 72 9.65 -2.91 2.57
C GLU A 72 8.54 -1.86 2.62
N CYS A 73 8.58 -1.04 3.66
CA CYS A 73 7.81 0.18 3.75
C CYS A 73 8.78 1.36 3.81
N TRP A 74 8.37 2.50 3.25
CA TRP A 74 9.18 3.72 3.26
C TRP A 74 8.34 4.93 3.64
N ILE A 75 8.99 6.01 4.07
CA ILE A 75 8.34 7.30 4.29
C ILE A 75 8.43 8.12 3.02
N GLU A 76 7.29 8.57 2.50
CA GLU A 76 7.26 9.61 1.48
C GLU A 76 7.35 10.98 2.17
N HIS A 77 8.54 11.59 2.14
CA HIS A 77 8.81 12.85 2.84
C HIS A 77 8.20 14.07 2.15
N ASN A 78 7.90 14.01 0.85
CA ASN A 78 7.31 15.12 0.11
C ASN A 78 6.12 14.67 -0.76
N PRO A 79 4.97 14.29 -0.16
CA PRO A 79 3.81 13.77 -0.88
C PRO A 79 3.35 14.65 -2.06
N GLU A 80 3.33 15.96 -1.87
CA GLU A 80 2.89 16.95 -2.87
C GLU A 80 3.82 17.09 -4.08
N LYS A 81 5.00 16.45 -4.04
CA LYS A 81 5.98 16.47 -5.13
C LYS A 81 6.35 15.06 -5.60
N SER A 82 5.77 14.03 -5.00
CA SER A 82 6.03 12.65 -5.39
C SER A 82 5.14 12.25 -6.55
N ASP A 83 5.45 11.11 -7.16
CA ASP A 83 4.59 10.52 -8.18
C ASP A 83 3.19 10.18 -7.65
N TRP A 84 2.99 10.17 -6.32
CA TRP A 84 1.70 9.93 -5.69
C TRP A 84 0.85 11.18 -5.48
N GLN A 85 1.32 12.37 -5.89
CA GLN A 85 0.57 13.64 -5.75
C GLN A 85 -0.86 13.53 -6.31
N HIS A 86 -1.06 12.73 -7.36
CA HIS A 86 -2.34 12.58 -8.06
C HIS A 86 -3.35 11.73 -7.29
N CYS A 87 -2.92 10.96 -6.28
CA CYS A 87 -3.76 10.01 -5.55
C CYS A 87 -3.69 10.18 -4.03
N LEU A 88 -3.13 11.28 -3.51
CA LEU A 88 -3.05 11.51 -2.06
C LEU A 88 -4.42 11.47 -1.37
N SER A 89 -5.47 11.98 -2.01
CA SER A 89 -6.83 11.97 -1.44
C SER A 89 -7.54 10.62 -1.49
N PHE A 90 -6.96 9.63 -2.17
CA PHE A 90 -7.41 8.23 -2.10
C PHE A 90 -6.90 7.54 -0.82
N PHE A 91 -5.69 7.88 -0.36
CA PHE A 91 -5.09 7.21 0.79
C PHE A 91 -5.85 7.50 2.08
N GLN A 92 -6.06 6.44 2.86
CA GLN A 92 -6.72 6.52 4.16
C GLN A 92 -5.75 7.07 5.23
N GLU A 93 -6.30 7.66 6.28
CA GLU A 93 -5.55 8.09 7.46
C GLU A 93 -5.95 7.28 8.68
N VAL A 94 -4.98 6.73 9.41
CA VAL A 94 -5.18 5.90 10.61
C VAL A 94 -4.19 6.27 11.72
N ALA A 95 -4.51 5.91 12.96
CA ALA A 95 -3.53 5.91 14.05
C ALA A 95 -2.73 4.59 14.10
N VAL A 96 -1.56 4.62 14.76
CA VAL A 96 -0.85 3.39 15.10
C VAL A 96 -1.76 2.48 15.95
N GLY A 97 -1.88 1.21 15.56
CA GLY A 97 -2.79 0.25 16.17
C GLY A 97 -4.19 0.17 15.54
N GLU A 98 -4.51 1.07 14.61
CA GLU A 98 -5.78 1.09 13.87
C GLU A 98 -5.57 0.60 12.43
N LEU A 99 -6.26 -0.48 12.05
CA LEU A 99 -6.22 -0.97 10.68
C LEU A 99 -7.10 -0.10 9.78
N PRO A 100 -6.64 0.24 8.56
CA PRO A 100 -7.48 0.87 7.55
C PRO A 100 -8.57 -0.09 7.06
N ASN A 101 -9.53 0.43 6.31
CA ASN A 101 -10.42 -0.42 5.53
C ASN A 101 -9.66 -0.99 4.33
N ILE A 102 -9.20 -2.24 4.44
CA ILE A 102 -8.37 -2.91 3.44
C ILE A 102 -9.09 -3.04 2.09
N GLU A 103 -10.40 -3.30 2.07
CA GLU A 103 -11.17 -3.40 0.82
C GLU A 103 -11.12 -2.09 0.02
N LYS A 104 -11.11 -0.95 0.73
CA LYS A 104 -10.99 0.40 0.15
C LYS A 104 -9.56 0.77 -0.26
N MET A 105 -8.57 -0.09 -0.04
CA MET A 105 -7.20 0.08 -0.52
C MET A 105 -6.89 -0.73 -1.77
N SER A 106 -7.83 -1.57 -2.23
CA SER A 106 -7.63 -2.46 -3.38
C SER A 106 -7.47 -1.71 -4.70
N ALA A 107 -6.81 -2.36 -5.67
CA ALA A 107 -6.75 -1.87 -7.05
C ALA A 107 -8.15 -1.59 -7.64
N PHE A 108 -9.15 -2.40 -7.28
CA PHE A 108 -10.54 -2.15 -7.68
C PHE A 108 -11.08 -0.85 -7.09
N ALA A 109 -10.94 -0.64 -5.78
CA ALA A 109 -11.37 0.60 -5.12
C ALA A 109 -10.68 1.83 -5.72
N TYR A 110 -9.39 1.71 -6.02
CA TYR A 110 -8.63 2.73 -6.72
C TYR A 110 -9.22 3.03 -8.10
N SER A 111 -9.50 2.00 -8.90
CA SER A 111 -10.06 2.16 -10.25
C SER A 111 -11.42 2.87 -10.24
N VAL A 112 -12.26 2.62 -9.23
CA VAL A 112 -13.55 3.29 -9.04
C VAL A 112 -13.33 4.75 -8.69
N TRP A 113 -12.48 5.01 -7.69
CA TRP A 113 -12.14 6.36 -7.27
C TRP A 113 -11.58 7.22 -8.42
N CYS A 114 -10.74 6.64 -9.28
CA CYS A 114 -10.19 7.34 -10.45
C CYS A 114 -11.27 7.78 -11.43
N LYS A 115 -12.23 6.89 -11.73
CA LYS A 115 -13.37 7.21 -12.60
C LYS A 115 -14.22 8.34 -12.01
N GLU A 116 -14.45 8.31 -10.70
CA GLU A 116 -15.25 9.33 -9.99
C GLU A 116 -14.54 10.70 -9.95
N ASN A 117 -13.21 10.72 -10.02
CA ASN A 117 -12.39 11.94 -9.98
C ASN A 117 -11.84 12.36 -11.35
N GLY A 118 -12.25 11.70 -12.44
CA GLY A 118 -11.83 12.04 -13.80
C GLY A 118 -10.34 11.79 -14.08
N ILE A 119 -9.74 10.82 -13.40
CA ILE A 119 -8.34 10.41 -13.58
C ILE A 119 -8.31 9.27 -14.59
N GLU A 120 -7.62 9.49 -15.71
CA GLU A 120 -7.40 8.51 -16.78
C GLU A 120 -5.94 8.01 -16.75
N TYR A 121 -5.76 6.71 -17.01
CA TYR A 121 -4.46 6.03 -17.12
C TYR A 121 -4.22 5.56 -18.55
#